data_AF-A0AA97APG1-F1
#
_entry.id   AF-A0AA97APG1-F1
#
_cell.length_a   1.000
_cell.length_b   1.000
_cell.length_c   1.000
_cell.angle_alpha   90.00
_cell.angle_beta   90.00
_cell.angle_gamma   90.00
#
_symmetry.space_group_name_H-M   'P 1'
#
loop_
_entity.id
_entity.type
_entity.pdbx_description
1 polymer ?
#
loop_
_entity_poly.entity_id
_entity_poly.type
_entity_poly.pdbx_seq_one_letter_code
_entity_poly.pdbx_strand_id
1 'polypeptide(L)'
;MKQQYFSDSEWVTLLQSPTQAILAVILADKTDPVSFLKEMQAAFQILAAELQRQDISSDLIKAMIASINDAIGQSPLQGEDLLLQQQFELIKRIQAFSSVSDGQNQVVEHFKQVKDILLNKVPIVQAEEFKQWILELATQVAKAVKEEGIWGIGGERVSRQESGALSTLEKTLTFR
;
A
#
# COMPACT_ATOMS: atom_id res chain seq x y z
N MET A 1 0.71 14.26 -15.62
CA MET A 1 -0.74 14.44 -15.30
C MET A 1 -0.93 15.45 -14.17
N LYS A 2 -2.06 16.17 -14.10
CA LYS A 2 -2.37 17.09 -12.99
C LYS A 2 -3.62 16.63 -12.25
N GLN A 3 -3.67 16.87 -10.93
CA GLN A 3 -4.82 16.62 -10.04
C GLN A 3 -6.17 17.03 -10.67
N GLN A 4 -6.18 18.07 -11.52
CA GLN A 4 -7.38 18.62 -12.19
C GLN A 4 -8.27 17.62 -12.96
N TYR A 5 -7.76 16.43 -13.32
CA TYR A 5 -8.55 15.41 -14.03
C TYR A 5 -9.37 14.51 -13.08
N PHE A 6 -9.05 14.57 -11.80
CA PHE A 6 -9.72 13.84 -10.73
C PHE A 6 -10.47 14.84 -9.85
N SER A 7 -11.65 14.45 -9.38
CA SER A 7 -12.26 15.12 -8.22
C SER A 7 -11.39 14.90 -6.97
N ASP A 8 -11.58 15.75 -5.96
CA ASP A 8 -10.82 15.64 -4.71
C ASP A 8 -10.99 14.27 -4.05
N SER A 9 -12.20 13.70 -4.07
CA SER A 9 -12.46 12.37 -3.51
C SER A 9 -11.80 11.24 -4.31
N GLU A 10 -11.80 11.33 -5.64
CA GLU A 10 -11.13 10.34 -6.50
C GLU A 10 -9.61 10.41 -6.27
N TRP A 11 -9.06 11.63 -6.18
CA TRP A 11 -7.63 11.82 -5.92
C TRP A 11 -7.23 11.27 -4.56
N VAL A 12 -7.97 11.60 -3.49
CA VAL A 12 -7.73 11.03 -2.15
C VAL A 12 -7.79 9.50 -2.16
N THR A 13 -8.72 8.92 -2.92
CA THR A 13 -8.82 7.46 -3.07
C THR A 13 -7.55 6.88 -3.68
N LEU A 14 -7.00 7.50 -4.74
CA LEU A 14 -5.71 7.08 -5.31
C LEU A 14 -4.57 7.24 -4.31
N LEU A 15 -4.47 8.38 -3.61
CA LEU A 15 -3.40 8.64 -2.64
C LEU A 15 -3.38 7.65 -1.46
N GLN A 16 -4.52 7.06 -1.11
CA GLN A 16 -4.62 6.05 -0.05
C GLN A 16 -4.16 4.65 -0.49
N SER A 17 -4.00 4.40 -1.79
CA SER A 17 -3.72 3.07 -2.33
C SER A 17 -2.44 2.43 -1.78
N PRO A 18 -1.30 3.14 -1.59
CA PRO A 18 -0.10 2.53 -1.00
C PRO A 18 -0.34 1.97 0.41
N THR A 19 -1.00 2.74 1.28
CA THR A 19 -1.33 2.31 2.64
C THR A 19 -2.32 1.13 2.64
N GLN A 20 -3.24 1.10 1.67
CA GLN A 20 -4.19 0.00 1.51
C GLN A 20 -3.51 -1.28 1.01
N ALA A 21 -2.47 -1.17 0.19
CA ALA A 21 -1.64 -2.28 -0.24
C ALA A 21 -0.87 -2.88 0.94
N ILE A 22 -0.28 -2.03 1.80
CA ILE A 22 0.36 -2.44 3.06
C ILE A 22 -0.65 -3.17 3.96
N LEU A 23 -1.85 -2.59 4.13
CA LEU A 23 -2.91 -3.18 4.94
C LEU A 23 -3.35 -4.54 4.40
N ALA A 24 -3.39 -4.73 3.07
CA ALA A 24 -3.72 -6.01 2.44
C ALA A 24 -2.77 -7.12 2.89
N VAL A 25 -1.47 -6.83 2.94
CA VAL A 25 -0.42 -7.79 3.35
C VAL A 25 -0.51 -8.06 4.85
N ILE A 26 -0.60 -7.01 5.66
CA ILE A 26 -0.71 -7.11 7.12
C ILE A 26 -1.93 -7.93 7.55
N LEU A 27 -3.08 -7.75 6.89
CA LEU A 27 -4.29 -8.52 7.21
C LEU A 27 -4.25 -9.96 6.68
N ALA A 28 -3.28 -10.29 5.80
CA ALA A 28 -3.15 -11.63 5.23
C ALA A 28 -2.43 -12.58 6.18
N ASP A 29 -1.35 -12.11 6.83
CA ASP A 29 -0.62 -12.90 7.81
C ASP A 29 -1.15 -12.64 9.23
N LYS A 30 -1.27 -13.70 10.02
CA LYS A 30 -1.77 -13.63 11.40
C LYS A 30 -0.58 -13.72 12.33
N THR A 31 0.10 -12.61 12.55
CA THR A 31 1.31 -12.57 13.37
C THR A 31 1.04 -12.20 14.82
N ASP A 32 1.96 -12.63 15.69
CA ASP A 32 2.02 -12.24 17.09
C ASP A 32 2.11 -10.70 17.21
N PRO A 33 1.47 -10.05 18.21
CA PRO A 33 1.46 -8.59 18.33
C PRO A 33 2.84 -7.91 18.28
N VAL A 34 3.90 -8.58 18.75
CA VAL A 34 5.26 -8.06 18.70
C VAL A 34 5.81 -8.08 17.27
N SER A 35 5.57 -9.16 16.53
CA SER A 35 5.99 -9.29 15.13
C SER A 35 5.22 -8.30 14.26
N PHE A 36 3.91 -8.16 14.49
CA PHE A 36 3.05 -7.19 13.83
C PHE A 36 3.59 -5.75 13.88
N LEU A 37 4.07 -5.28 15.04
CA LEU A 37 4.63 -3.93 15.15
C LEU A 37 5.91 -3.74 14.31
N LYS A 38 6.79 -4.75 14.28
CA LYS A 38 7.99 -4.71 13.43
C LYS A 38 7.64 -4.76 11.95
N GLU A 39 6.67 -5.58 11.57
CA GLU A 39 6.17 -5.71 10.21
C GLU A 39 5.59 -4.38 9.71
N MET A 40 4.83 -3.69 10.57
CA MET A 40 4.35 -2.35 10.29
C MET A 40 5.49 -1.35 10.09
N GLN A 41 6.48 -1.34 10.99
CA GLN A 41 7.63 -0.45 10.87
C GLN A 41 8.37 -0.68 9.54
N ALA A 42 8.66 -1.93 9.19
CA ALA A 42 9.30 -2.29 7.93
C ALA A 42 8.45 -1.86 6.72
N ALA A 43 7.13 -2.05 6.77
CA ALA A 43 6.22 -1.65 5.70
C ALA A 43 6.23 -0.13 5.46
N PHE A 44 6.22 0.68 6.52
CA PHE A 44 6.30 2.14 6.41
C PHE A 44 7.69 2.62 5.96
N GLN A 45 8.77 1.92 6.33
CA GLN A 45 10.11 2.21 5.79
C GLN A 45 10.20 1.92 4.28
N ILE A 46 9.63 0.81 3.82
CA ILE A 46 9.53 0.48 2.40
C ILE A 46 8.71 1.53 1.66
N LEU A 47 7.56 1.93 2.22
CA LEU A 47 6.76 3.01 1.64
C LEU A 47 7.57 4.31 1.56
N ALA A 48 8.28 4.69 2.62
CA ALA A 48 9.11 5.88 2.61
C ALA A 48 10.18 5.81 1.51
N ALA A 49 10.84 4.66 1.32
CA ALA A 49 11.79 4.45 0.23
C ALA A 49 11.13 4.53 -1.15
N GLU A 50 9.95 3.92 -1.31
CA GLU A 50 9.16 3.94 -2.55
C GLU A 50 8.78 5.36 -2.95
N LEU A 51 8.40 6.21 -1.99
CA LEU A 51 8.07 7.63 -2.21
C LEU A 51 9.29 8.52 -2.54
N GLN A 52 10.52 8.01 -2.37
CA GLN A 52 11.76 8.70 -2.74
C GLN A 52 12.33 8.22 -4.08
N ARG A 53 11.69 7.25 -4.75
CA ARG A 53 12.14 6.74 -6.04
C ARG A 53 12.15 7.83 -7.12
N GLN A 54 13.25 7.89 -7.87
CA GLN A 54 13.42 8.84 -8.98
C GLN A 54 13.33 8.16 -10.35
N ASP A 55 13.33 6.83 -10.38
CA ASP A 55 13.30 5.99 -11.58
C ASP A 55 11.87 5.71 -12.10
N ILE A 56 10.85 6.26 -11.45
CA ILE A 56 9.45 6.14 -11.88
C ILE A 56 9.29 6.84 -13.24
N SER A 57 8.78 6.15 -14.24
CA SER A 57 8.45 6.75 -15.54
C SER A 57 7.05 7.35 -15.55
N SER A 58 6.09 6.68 -14.92
CA SER A 58 4.66 7.00 -14.95
C SER A 58 4.32 8.39 -14.40
N ASP A 59 3.60 9.16 -15.22
CA ASP A 59 3.15 10.51 -14.91
C ASP A 59 2.14 10.56 -13.75
N LEU A 60 1.27 9.55 -13.65
CA LEU A 60 0.28 9.44 -12.59
C LEU A 60 0.97 9.18 -11.24
N ILE A 61 1.86 8.19 -11.22
CA ILE A 61 2.58 7.79 -10.00
C ILE A 61 3.44 8.95 -9.49
N LYS A 62 4.15 9.66 -10.37
CA LYS A 62 4.89 10.88 -10.01
C LYS A 62 4.02 11.93 -9.33
N ALA A 63 2.85 12.20 -9.88
CA ALA A 63 1.92 13.18 -9.33
C ALA A 63 1.38 12.75 -7.95
N MET A 64 1.12 11.45 -7.76
CA MET A 64 0.74 10.90 -6.47
C MET A 64 1.85 11.03 -5.43
N ILE A 65 3.07 10.62 -5.78
CA ILE A 65 4.25 10.72 -4.90
C ILE A 65 4.47 12.18 -4.49
N ALA A 66 4.40 13.12 -5.43
CA ALA A 66 4.51 14.54 -5.13
C ALA A 66 3.43 15.00 -4.14
N SER A 67 2.17 14.61 -4.35
CA SER A 67 1.06 14.98 -3.45
C SER A 67 1.21 14.37 -2.05
N ILE A 68 1.70 13.13 -1.95
CA ILE A 68 1.96 12.47 -0.67
C ILE A 68 3.13 13.18 0.04
N ASN A 69 4.21 13.50 -0.67
CA ASN A 69 5.36 14.22 -0.11
C ASN A 69 4.99 15.64 0.32
N ASP A 70 4.12 16.34 -0.42
CA ASP A 70 3.60 17.65 -0.03
C ASP A 70 2.78 17.56 1.25
N ALA A 71 1.90 16.55 1.37
CA ALA A 71 1.11 16.32 2.58
C ALA A 71 2.01 15.97 3.79
N ILE A 72 3.06 15.17 3.57
CA ILE A 72 4.08 14.85 4.58
C ILE A 72 4.82 16.12 5.01
N GLY A 73 5.26 16.95 4.06
CA GLY A 73 5.98 18.20 4.32
C GLY A 73 5.16 19.28 5.02
N GLN A 74 3.83 19.21 4.93
CA GLN A 74 2.90 20.07 5.65
C GLN A 74 2.60 19.57 7.08
N SER A 75 2.97 18.33 7.42
CA SER A 75 2.76 17.80 8.77
C SER A 75 3.61 18.57 9.79
N PRO A 76 3.06 18.90 10.97
CA PRO A 76 3.86 19.45 12.07
C PRO A 76 4.83 18.42 12.66
N LEU A 77 4.63 17.12 12.39
CA LEU A 77 5.52 16.04 12.81
C LEU A 77 6.51 15.69 11.69
N GLN A 78 7.71 15.28 12.08
CA GLN A 78 8.78 14.91 11.16
C GLN A 78 9.52 13.66 11.64
N GLY A 79 10.28 13.04 10.73
CA GLY A 79 11.14 11.90 11.06
C GLY A 79 10.37 10.76 11.76
N GLU A 80 10.90 10.33 12.91
CA GLU A 80 10.35 9.22 13.68
C GLU A 80 8.95 9.49 14.25
N ASP A 81 8.67 10.73 14.69
CA ASP A 81 7.36 11.09 15.25
C ASP A 81 6.23 10.95 14.20
N LEU A 82 6.50 11.38 12.97
CA LEU A 82 5.56 11.20 11.86
C LEU A 82 5.34 9.72 11.54
N LEU A 83 6.42 8.94 11.51
CA LEU A 83 6.35 7.50 11.26
C LEU A 83 5.53 6.79 12.35
N LEU A 84 5.72 7.14 13.61
CA LEU A 84 4.93 6.62 14.72
C LEU A 84 3.46 7.01 14.59
N GLN A 85 3.15 8.26 14.22
CA GLN A 85 1.78 8.70 13.99
C GLN A 85 1.10 7.86 12.89
N GLN A 86 1.76 7.64 11.76
CA GLN A 86 1.19 6.84 10.66
C GLN A 86 0.93 5.38 11.09
N GLN A 87 1.84 4.79 11.86
CA GLN A 87 1.66 3.47 12.45
C GLN A 87 0.45 3.44 13.38
N PHE A 88 0.33 4.41 14.29
CA PHE A 88 -0.81 4.49 15.22
C PHE A 88 -2.15 4.63 14.49
N GLU A 89 -2.23 5.46 13.44
CA GLU A 89 -3.47 5.60 12.66
C GLU A 89 -3.85 4.30 11.93
N LEU A 90 -2.86 3.57 11.40
CA LEU A 90 -3.12 2.26 10.79
C LEU A 90 -3.58 1.23 11.84
N ILE A 91 -3.00 1.23 13.03
CA ILE A 91 -3.42 0.38 14.15
C ILE A 91 -4.86 0.68 14.56
N LYS A 92 -5.22 1.96 14.75
CA LYS A 92 -6.60 2.37 15.06
C LYS A 92 -7.57 1.88 14.00
N ARG A 93 -7.19 2.00 12.73
CA ARG A 93 -8.00 1.52 11.61
C ARG A 93 -8.21 0.01 11.65
N ILE A 94 -7.15 -0.76 11.92
CA ILE A 94 -7.24 -2.22 12.06
C ILE A 94 -8.16 -2.61 13.21
N GLN A 95 -8.06 -1.92 14.36
CA GLN A 95 -8.92 -2.16 15.51
C GLN A 95 -10.39 -1.77 15.28
N ALA A 96 -10.66 -0.86 14.34
CA ALA A 96 -12.01 -0.46 13.98
C ALA A 96 -12.75 -1.50 13.12
N PHE A 97 -12.04 -2.48 12.55
CA PHE A 97 -12.68 -3.56 11.81
C PHE A 97 -13.41 -4.52 12.74
N SER A 98 -14.60 -4.96 12.30
CA SER A 98 -15.38 -5.97 13.02
C SER A 98 -14.69 -7.34 13.02
N SER A 99 -13.85 -7.60 12.01
CA SER A 99 -13.07 -8.82 11.83
C SER A 99 -11.94 -8.60 10.83
N VAL A 100 -10.98 -9.52 10.76
CA VAL A 100 -9.93 -9.50 9.73
C VAL A 100 -10.54 -9.58 8.31
N SER A 101 -11.58 -10.42 8.12
CA SER A 101 -12.25 -10.53 6.82
C SER A 101 -12.96 -9.24 6.41
N ASP A 102 -13.50 -8.49 7.37
CA ASP A 102 -14.08 -7.16 7.11
C ASP A 102 -13.00 -6.19 6.61
N GLY A 103 -11.84 -6.13 7.27
CA GLY A 103 -10.69 -5.35 6.80
C GLY A 103 -10.24 -5.76 5.38
N GLN A 104 -10.13 -7.06 5.11
CA GLN A 104 -9.78 -7.57 3.77
C GLN A 104 -10.81 -7.17 2.71
N ASN A 105 -12.10 -7.25 3.02
CA ASN A 105 -13.18 -6.82 2.13
C ASN A 105 -13.11 -5.31 1.85
N GLN A 106 -12.82 -4.49 2.87
CA GLN A 106 -12.67 -3.04 2.70
C GLN A 106 -11.46 -2.68 1.82
N VAL A 107 -10.35 -3.40 1.95
CA VAL A 107 -9.20 -3.25 1.05
C VAL A 107 -9.58 -3.60 -0.39
N VAL A 108 -10.28 -4.72 -0.61
CA VAL A 108 -10.74 -5.12 -1.95
C VAL A 108 -11.69 -4.07 -2.53
N GLU A 109 -12.62 -3.56 -1.74
CA GLU A 109 -13.58 -2.55 -2.19
C GLU A 109 -12.87 -1.24 -2.55
N HIS A 110 -11.88 -0.82 -1.78
CA HIS A 110 -11.03 0.32 -2.12
C HIS A 110 -10.36 0.13 -3.49
N PHE A 111 -9.75 -1.04 -3.75
CA PHE A 111 -9.10 -1.27 -5.04
C PHE A 111 -10.06 -1.44 -6.21
N LYS A 112 -11.32 -1.83 -5.98
CA LYS A 112 -12.36 -1.72 -7.03
C LYS A 112 -12.66 -0.27 -7.38
N GLN A 113 -12.80 0.60 -6.39
CA GLN A 113 -13.00 2.04 -6.62
C GLN A 113 -11.82 2.63 -7.39
N VAL A 114 -10.60 2.30 -6.99
CA VAL A 114 -9.37 2.69 -7.71
C VAL A 114 -9.41 2.20 -9.14
N LYS A 115 -9.75 0.93 -9.37
CA LYS A 115 -9.86 0.38 -10.74
C LYS A 115 -10.85 1.19 -11.58
N ASP A 116 -12.04 1.49 -11.04
CA ASP A 116 -13.07 2.22 -11.75
C ASP A 116 -12.63 3.67 -12.05
N ILE A 117 -11.93 4.32 -11.12
CA ILE A 117 -11.32 5.64 -11.35
C ILE A 117 -10.32 5.58 -12.51
N LEU A 118 -9.41 4.61 -12.48
CA LEU A 118 -8.35 4.49 -13.49
C LEU A 118 -8.92 4.18 -14.87
N LEU A 119 -9.85 3.24 -14.99
CA LEU A 119 -10.48 2.88 -16.26
C LEU A 119 -11.18 4.07 -16.94
N ASN A 120 -11.77 4.97 -16.14
CA ASN A 120 -12.54 6.09 -16.67
C ASN A 120 -11.69 7.34 -16.96
N LYS A 121 -10.52 7.49 -16.33
CA LYS A 121 -9.80 8.77 -16.29
C LYS A 121 -8.39 8.72 -16.88
N VAL A 122 -7.80 7.54 -17.01
CA VAL A 122 -6.43 7.40 -17.52
C VAL A 122 -6.34 6.40 -18.67
N PRO A 123 -5.35 6.55 -19.57
CA PRO A 123 -5.04 5.50 -20.54
C PRO A 123 -4.72 4.17 -19.85
N ILE A 124 -5.10 3.06 -20.48
CA ILE A 124 -4.88 1.71 -19.94
C ILE A 124 -3.42 1.44 -19.55
N VAL A 125 -2.46 2.00 -20.29
CA VAL A 125 -1.02 1.89 -20.00
C VAL A 125 -0.71 2.49 -18.61
N GLN A 126 -1.25 3.65 -18.27
CA GLN A 126 -1.02 4.28 -16.96
C GLN A 126 -1.74 3.52 -15.84
N ALA A 127 -2.89 2.90 -16.13
CA ALA A 127 -3.57 2.03 -15.18
C ALA A 127 -2.73 0.78 -14.86
N GLU A 128 -2.17 0.13 -15.88
CA GLU A 128 -1.28 -1.04 -15.70
C GLU A 128 0.04 -0.67 -14.99
N GLU A 129 0.65 0.48 -15.30
CA GLU A 129 1.81 1.01 -14.56
C GLU A 129 1.49 1.20 -13.08
N PHE A 130 0.34 1.81 -12.76
CA PHE A 130 -0.13 1.98 -11.38
C PHE A 130 -0.30 0.65 -10.66
N LYS A 131 -0.94 -0.33 -11.31
CA LYS A 131 -1.12 -1.67 -10.74
C LYS A 131 0.22 -2.32 -10.47
N GLN A 132 1.16 -2.27 -11.42
CA GLN A 132 2.48 -2.83 -11.24
C GLN A 132 3.18 -2.19 -10.03
N TRP A 133 3.13 -0.87 -9.91
CA TRP A 133 3.70 -0.14 -8.79
C TRP A 133 3.10 -0.56 -7.43
N ILE A 134 1.77 -0.68 -7.34
CA ILE A 134 1.09 -1.14 -6.12
C ILE A 134 1.46 -2.60 -5.78
N LEU A 135 1.53 -3.48 -6.78
CA LEU A 135 1.91 -4.87 -6.57
C LEU A 135 3.39 -5.02 -6.17
N GLU A 136 4.28 -4.20 -6.73
CA GLU A 136 5.69 -4.14 -6.34
C GLU A 136 5.83 -3.70 -4.88
N LEU A 137 5.15 -2.64 -4.46
CA LEU A 137 5.12 -2.20 -3.07
C LEU A 137 4.62 -3.31 -2.13
N ALA A 138 3.45 -3.89 -2.43
CA ALA A 138 2.88 -4.97 -1.61
C ALA A 138 3.81 -6.20 -1.54
N THR A 139 4.48 -6.53 -2.64
CA THR A 139 5.43 -7.64 -2.71
C THR A 139 6.68 -7.36 -1.88
N GLN A 140 7.21 -6.13 -1.91
CA GLN A 140 8.35 -5.72 -1.08
C GLN A 140 8.00 -5.84 0.41
N VAL A 141 6.80 -5.36 0.80
CA VAL A 141 6.30 -5.46 2.17
C VAL A 141 6.21 -6.93 2.61
N ALA A 142 5.58 -7.80 1.80
CA ALA A 142 5.45 -9.22 2.12
C ALA A 142 6.79 -9.96 2.24
N LYS A 143 7.84 -9.50 1.54
CA LYS A 143 9.18 -10.08 1.63
C LYS A 143 9.92 -9.64 2.89
N ALA A 144 9.85 -8.36 3.26
CA ALA A 144 10.60 -7.81 4.39
C ALA A 144 10.17 -8.40 5.75
N VAL A 145 8.90 -8.77 5.88
CA VAL A 145 8.36 -9.44 7.07
C VAL A 145 9.05 -10.78 7.38
N LYS A 146 9.61 -11.46 6.37
CA LYS A 146 10.17 -12.82 6.50
C LYS A 146 11.68 -12.85 6.75
N GLU A 147 12.41 -11.77 6.49
CA GLU A 147 13.88 -11.78 6.58
C GLU A 147 14.41 -11.73 8.03
N GLU A 148 13.60 -11.32 9.00
CA GLU A 148 13.98 -11.33 10.43
C GLU A 148 13.47 -12.55 11.22
N GLY A 149 12.54 -13.29 10.63
CA GLY A 149 11.92 -14.45 11.25
C GLY A 149 12.65 -15.73 10.85
N ILE A 150 13.28 -16.37 11.84
CA ILE A 150 13.89 -17.70 11.80
C ILE A 150 15.37 -17.68 11.41
N TRP A 151 16.21 -17.99 12.40
CA TRP A 151 17.59 -18.44 12.26
C TRP A 151 17.81 -19.24 10.96
N GLY A 152 18.75 -18.78 10.15
CA GLY A 152 18.91 -19.17 8.75
C GLY A 152 18.88 -20.68 8.51
N ILE A 153 17.80 -21.15 7.90
CA ILE A 153 17.76 -22.25 6.93
C ILE A 153 16.62 -21.94 5.93
N GLY A 154 16.93 -21.31 4.80
CA GLY A 154 16.21 -21.51 3.54
C GLY A 154 15.05 -20.58 3.17
N GLY A 155 15.38 -19.36 2.70
CA GLY A 155 14.91 -18.83 1.42
C GLY A 155 13.45 -18.39 1.25
N GLU A 156 13.26 -17.07 1.15
CA GLU A 156 12.53 -16.42 0.04
C GLU A 156 11.09 -16.89 -0.25
N ARG A 157 10.26 -17.14 0.77
CA ARG A 157 8.85 -17.50 0.52
C ARG A 157 7.89 -16.60 1.27
N VAL A 158 7.33 -15.64 0.51
CA VAL A 158 6.00 -15.06 0.76
C VAL A 158 5.06 -16.20 1.17
N SER A 159 4.32 -16.03 2.27
CA SER A 159 3.42 -17.07 2.77
C SER A 159 2.31 -17.38 1.77
N ARG A 160 1.60 -18.50 1.96
CA ARG A 160 0.43 -18.81 1.13
C ARG A 160 -0.66 -17.76 1.27
N GLN A 161 -0.81 -17.19 2.47
CA GLN A 161 -1.82 -16.18 2.78
C GLN A 161 -1.48 -14.85 2.10
N GLU A 162 -0.25 -14.38 2.24
CA GLU A 162 0.24 -13.16 1.58
C GLU A 162 0.20 -13.32 0.06
N SER A 163 0.61 -14.48 -0.47
CA SER A 163 0.47 -14.78 -1.91
C SER A 163 -0.99 -14.72 -2.37
N GLY A 164 -1.92 -15.17 -1.53
CA GLY A 164 -3.36 -15.07 -1.76
C GLY A 164 -3.86 -13.62 -1.79
N ALA A 165 -3.36 -12.77 -0.88
CA ALA A 165 -3.67 -11.35 -0.85
C ALA A 165 -3.12 -10.61 -2.09
N LEU A 166 -1.86 -10.86 -2.47
CA LEU A 166 -1.26 -10.32 -3.69
C LEU A 166 -2.04 -10.74 -4.94
N SER A 167 -2.41 -12.02 -5.05
CA SER A 167 -3.24 -12.51 -6.16
C SER A 167 -4.62 -11.84 -6.18
N THR A 168 -5.19 -11.54 -5.02
CA THR A 168 -6.47 -10.84 -4.92
C THR A 168 -6.36 -9.38 -5.37
N LEU A 169 -5.30 -8.67 -4.97
CA LEU A 169 -5.02 -7.32 -5.46
C LEU A 169 -4.83 -7.29 -6.97
N GLU A 170 -4.02 -8.21 -7.51
CA GLU A 170 -3.74 -8.32 -8.95
C GLU A 170 -5.02 -8.54 -9.76
N LYS A 171 -5.88 -9.47 -9.32
CA LYS A 171 -7.19 -9.74 -9.95
C LYS A 171 -8.12 -8.54 -9.87
N THR A 172 -8.12 -7.84 -8.73
CA THR A 172 -8.97 -6.67 -8.52
C THR A 172 -8.56 -5.51 -9.42
N LEU A 173 -7.26 -5.31 -9.63
CA LEU A 173 -6.67 -4.30 -10.51
C LEU A 173 -6.41 -4.85 -11.92
N THR A 174 -7.26 -5.73 -12.42
CA THR A 174 -7.19 -6.16 -13.82
C THR A 174 -8.03 -5.21 -14.68
N PHE A 175 -7.39 -4.60 -15.67
CA PHE A 175 -8.02 -3.70 -16.63
C PHE A 175 -8.29 -4.48 -17.92
N ARG A 176 -9.55 -4.59 -18.33
CA ARG A 176 -10.00 -5.26 -19.56
C ARG A 176 -10.91 -4.35 -20.35
#